data_AF-A0A519ZPG4-F1
#
_entry.id   AF-A0A519ZPG4-F1
#
_cell.length_a   1.000
_cell.length_b   1.000
_cell.length_c   1.000
_cell.angle_alpha   90.00
_cell.angle_beta   90.00
_cell.angle_gamma   90.00
#
_symmetry.space_group_name_H-M   'P 1'
#
loop_
_entity.id
_entity.type
_entity.pdbx_description
1 polymer ?
#
loop_
_entity_poly.entity_id
_entity_poly.type
_entity_poly.pdbx_seq_one_letter_code
_entity_poly.pdbx_strand_id
1 'polypeptide(L)' 'MNCQQATRLISEAQDRPLAVGESTGVRLHLMICVNCRRFKAQMGVLRQAAGLLAGGAAPLPDEPDEPAGSSSSTTRE' A
#
# COMPACT_ATOMS: atom_id res chain seq x y z
N MET A 1 -4.10 -2.34 15.48
CA MET A 1 -4.57 -3.14 14.33
C MET A 1 -4.30 -4.61 14.59
N ASN A 2 -5.16 -5.48 14.07
CA ASN A 2 -4.92 -6.92 14.05
C ASN A 2 -4.41 -7.38 12.67
N CYS A 3 -4.00 -8.65 12.56
CA CYS A 3 -3.48 -9.20 11.31
C CYS A 3 -4.49 -9.11 10.15
N GLN A 4 -5.80 -9.22 10.42
CA GLN A 4 -6.86 -9.15 9.41
C GLN A 4 -7.01 -7.73 8.84
N GLN A 5 -6.94 -6.71 9.69
CA GLN A 5 -6.88 -5.30 9.25
C GLN A 5 -5.59 -5.03 8.48
N ALA A 6 -4.47 -5.62 8.89
CA ALA A 6 -3.20 -5.48 8.18
C ALA A 6 -3.27 -6.04 6.76
N THR A 7 -3.72 -7.28 6.61
CA THR A 7 -3.83 -7.92 5.29
C THR A 7 -4.83 -7.20 4.39
N ARG A 8 -5.94 -6.70 4.95
CA ARG A 8 -6.90 -5.87 4.22
C ARG A 8 -6.27 -4.60 3.69
N LEU A 9 -5.60 -3.81 4.52
CA LEU A 9 -4.94 -2.57 4.09
C LEU A 9 -3.78 -2.86 3.10
N ILE A 10 -3.03 -3.94 3.29
CA ILE A 10 -1.98 -4.37 2.33
C ILE A 10 -2.59 -4.71 0.97
N SER A 11 -3.77 -5.33 0.93
CA SER A 11 -4.50 -5.60 -0.32
C SER A 11 -5.02 -4.31 -0.93
N GLU A 12 -5.63 -3.43 -0.14
CA GLU A 12 -6.14 -2.15 -0.62
C GLU A 12 -5.02 -1.26 -1.19
N ALA A 13 -3.81 -1.31 -0.62
CA ALA A 13 -2.62 -0.64 -1.13
C ALA A 13 -2.23 -1.07 -2.55
N GLN A 14 -2.70 -2.25 -2.99
CA GLN A 14 -2.41 -2.73 -4.34
C GLN A 14 -3.31 -2.08 -5.39
N ASP A 15 -4.57 -1.85 -5.05
CA ASP A 15 -5.55 -1.23 -5.95
C ASP A 15 -5.56 0.30 -5.87
N ARG A 16 -5.35 0.86 -4.67
CA ARG A 16 -5.36 2.31 -4.42
C ARG A 16 -4.22 2.74 -3.49
N PRO A 17 -3.70 3.96 -3.62
CA PRO A 17 -2.84 4.52 -2.58
C PRO A 17 -3.63 4.62 -1.27
N LEU A 18 -3.04 4.13 -0.18
CA LEU A 18 -3.60 4.22 1.16
C LEU A 18 -3.51 5.66 1.69
N ALA A 19 -4.43 6.07 2.57
CA ALA A 19 -4.28 7.33 3.27
C ALA A 19 -3.07 7.27 4.23
N VAL A 20 -2.37 8.41 4.41
CA VAL A 20 -1.11 8.53 5.17
C VAL A 20 -1.20 7.91 6.59
N GLY A 21 -2.36 8.02 7.24
CA GLY A 21 -2.61 7.42 8.56
C GLY A 21 -2.70 5.89 8.56
N GLU A 22 -3.26 5.28 7.52
CA GLU A 22 -3.45 3.83 7.42
C GLU A 22 -2.14 3.11 7.08
N SER A 23 -1.32 3.73 6.22
CA SER A 23 0.03 3.26 5.87
C SER A 23 0.95 3.16 7.09
N THR A 24 0.90 4.15 7.98
CA THR A 24 1.74 4.19 9.18
C THR A 24 1.41 3.07 10.16
N GLY A 25 0.11 2.80 10.38
CA GLY A 25 -0.34 1.70 11.22
C GLY A 25 0.15 0.35 10.71
N VAL A 26 -0.02 0.09 9.41
CA VAL A 26 0.45 -1.15 8.77
C VAL A 26 1.97 -1.29 8.89
N ARG A 27 2.74 -0.23 8.59
CA ARG A 27 4.21 -0.25 8.71
C ARG A 27 4.67 -0.64 10.12
N LEU A 28 4.06 -0.09 11.16
CA LEU A 28 4.36 -0.47 12.55
C LEU A 28 4.03 -1.93 12.84
N HIS A 29 2.89 -2.43 12.36
CA HIS A 29 2.52 -3.82 12.57
C HIS A 29 3.40 -4.80 11.80
N LEU A 30 3.87 -4.43 10.60
CA LEU A 30 4.83 -5.22 9.84
C LEU A 30 6.17 -5.36 10.57
N MET A 31 6.57 -4.40 11.40
CA MET A 31 7.80 -4.51 12.20
C MET A 31 7.69 -5.59 13.27
N ILE A 32 6.51 -5.80 13.84
CA ILE A 32 6.27 -6.74 14.94
C ILE A 32 5.82 -8.11 14.42
N CYS A 33 5.04 -8.16 13.33
CA CYS A 33 4.45 -9.38 12.79
C CYS A 33 5.16 -9.84 11.51
N VAL A 34 5.94 -10.92 11.62
CA VAL A 34 6.65 -11.53 10.48
C VAL A 34 5.68 -12.08 9.42
N ASN A 35 4.52 -12.60 9.83
CA ASN A 35 3.55 -13.16 8.88
C ASN A 35 3.00 -12.10 7.93
N CYS A 36 2.58 -10.95 8.48
CA CYS A 36 2.10 -9.82 7.68
C CYS A 36 3.21 -9.27 6.76
N ARG A 37 4.48 -9.31 7.22
CA ARG A 37 5.66 -8.93 6.41
C ARG A 37 5.84 -9.83 5.19
N ARG A 38 5.73 -11.15 5.38
CA ARG A 38 5.79 -12.12 4.28
C ARG A 38 4.64 -11.93 3.30
N PHE A 39 3.42 -11.67 3.80
CA PHE A 39 2.27 -11.40 2.97
C PHE A 39 2.46 -10.15 2.09
N LYS A 40 2.96 -9.04 2.66
CA LYS A 40 3.31 -7.84 1.86
C LYS A 40 4.30 -8.16 0.75
N ALA A 41 5.34 -8.95 1.05
CA ALA A 41 6.32 -9.35 0.04
C ALA A 41 5.71 -10.20 -1.09
N GLN A 42 4.82 -11.15 -0.75
CA GLN A 42 4.10 -11.96 -1.73
C GLN A 42 3.24 -11.10 -2.67
N MET A 43 2.54 -10.10 -2.11
CA MET A 43 1.75 -9.16 -2.91
C MET A 43 2.62 -8.33 -3.87
N GLY A 44 3.81 -7.92 -3.44
CA GLY A 44 4.79 -7.25 -4.30
C GLY A 44 5.25 -8.12 -5.48
N VAL A 45 5.43 -9.44 -5.28
CA VAL A 45 5.76 -10.38 -6.36
C VAL A 45 4.61 -10.48 -7.36
N LEU A 46 3.36 -10.59 -6.88
CA LEU A 46 2.18 -10.62 -7.76
C LEU A 46 2.08 -9.35 -8.61
N ARG A 47 2.30 -8.17 -8.02
CA ARG A 47 2.26 -6.89 -8.74
C ARG A 47 3.35 -6.80 -9.81
N GLN A 48 4.57 -7.25 -9.49
CA GLN A 48 5.67 -7.29 -10.45
C GLN A 48 5.36 -8.24 -11.61
N ALA A 49 4.87 -9.46 -11.31
CA ALA A 49 4.47 -10.41 -12.34
C ALA A 49 3.35 -9.83 -13.22
N ALA A 50 2.32 -9.23 -12.62
CA ALA A 50 1.23 -8.58 -13.37
C ALA A 50 1.74 -7.44 -14.27
N GLY A 51 2.68 -6.62 -13.79
CA GLY A 51 3.32 -5.57 -14.60
C GLY A 51 4.13 -6.11 -15.78
N LEU A 52 4.83 -7.22 -15.60
CA LEU A 52 5.56 -7.90 -16.68
C LEU A 52 4.60 -8.42 -17.76
N LEU A 53 3.44 -8.95 -17.39
CA LEU A 53 2.41 -9.36 -18.35
C LEU A 53 1.77 -8.16 -19.07
N ALA A 54 1.61 -7.03 -18.36
CA ALA A 54 1.05 -5.80 -18.92
C ALA A 54 2.04 -4.99 -19.79
N GLY A 55 3.29 -5.43 -19.92
CA GLY A 55 4.28 -4.82 -20.81
C GLY A 55 4.85 -3.47 -20.33
N GLY A 56 4.66 -3.10 -19.06
CA GLY A 56 5.05 -1.77 -18.53
C GLY A 56 5.63 -1.84 -17.13
N ALA A 57 6.74 -1.11 -16.93
CA ALA A 57 7.55 -1.04 -15.72
C ALA A 57 6.75 -1.15 -14.41
N ALA A 58 7.08 -2.16 -13.61
CA ALA A 58 6.59 -2.29 -12.25
C ALA A 58 6.91 -0.99 -11.48
N PRO A 59 5.91 -0.33 -10.85
CA PRO A 59 6.17 0.82 -9.99
C PRO A 59 7.20 0.46 -8.93
N LEU A 60 8.21 1.31 -8.77
CA LEU A 60 9.29 1.15 -7.80
C LEU A 60 8.72 0.94 -6.38
N PRO A 61 9.42 0.17 -5.53
CA PRO A 61 8.98 -0.09 -4.17
C PRO A 61 8.97 1.21 -3.34
N ASP A 62 7.76 1.70 -3.03
CA ASP A 62 7.41 2.58 -1.90
C ASP A 62 8.51 3.60 -1.55
N GLU A 63 8.81 4.53 -2.46
CA GLU A 63 9.50 5.76 -2.09
C GLU A 63 8.65 6.45 -0.99
N PRO A 64 9.25 6.87 0.14
CA PRO A 64 8.51 7.49 1.22
C PRO A 64 7.93 8.83 0.75
N ASP A 65 6.64 8.78 0.39
CA ASP A 65 5.63 9.85 0.38
C ASP A 65 6.23 11.24 0.63
N GLU A 66 6.69 11.88 -0.45
CA GLU A 66 6.91 13.31 -0.49
C GLU A 66 5.55 14.00 -0.26
N PRO A 67 5.42 14.98 0.66
CA PRO A 67 4.12 15.49 1.07
C PRO A 67 3.53 16.40 0.00
N ALA A 68 2.76 15.82 -0.92
CA ALA A 68 1.90 16.56 -1.83
C ALA A 68 0.65 17.04 -1.08
N GLY A 69 0.83 18.12 -0.31
CA GLY A 69 -0.28 18.98 0.05
C GLY A 69 -0.87 19.62 -1.20
N SER A 70 -2.16 19.39 -1.46
CA SER A 70 -3.09 20.43 -1.89
C SER A 70 -4.53 19.90 -1.91
N SER A 71 -5.32 20.44 -0.99
CA SER A 71 -6.64 21.04 -1.23
C SER A 71 -7.35 20.73 -2.55
N SER A 72 -8.60 20.26 -2.45
CA SER A 72 -9.77 20.97 -3.01
C SER A 72 -11.08 20.37 -2.49
N SER A 73 -11.65 21.07 -1.52
CA SER A 73 -13.06 21.10 -1.21
C SER A 73 -13.86 21.58 -2.45
N THR A 74 -14.90 20.84 -2.84
CA THR A 74 -16.07 21.47 -3.47
C THR A 74 -17.33 20.76 -2.99
N THR A 75 -18.02 21.40 -2.06
CA THR A 75 -19.44 21.18 -1.77
C THR A 75 -20.22 21.63 -3.02
N ARG A 76 -21.26 20.89 -3.41
CA ARG A 76 -22.20 21.39 -4.42
C ARG A 76 -23.62 21.09 -3.96
N GLU A 77 -24.36 22.18 -3.78
CA GLU A 77 -25.81 22.27 -3.55
C GLU A 77 -26.63 21.74 -4.74
#